data_AF-A0A522WRR7-F1
#
_entry.id   AF-A0A522WRR7-F1
#
_cell.length_a   1.000
_cell.length_b   1.000
_cell.length_c   1.000
_cell.angle_alpha   90.00
_cell.angle_beta   90.00
_cell.angle_gamma   90.00
#
_symmetry.space_group_name_H-M   'P 1'
#
loop_
_entity.id
_entity.type
_entity.pdbx_description
1 polymer ?
#
loop_
_entity_poly.entity_id
_entity_poly.type
_entity_poly.pdbx_seq_one_letter_code
_entity_poly.pdbx_strand_id
1 'polypeptide(L)'
;MNNFLSFQVHGGADHDGGIADSVASLLTFFEELPRHNAPDIFSALLPGISSMANIHPLLVHFPIAFLSTFFILDMVGALAKNQHWRNVASWLLYFGTIAAAFTVTAGLIAAGSVAHGVEVHAIMERHEHFGVFVLSLATLLSAWRIKSGGVIQGGANSLFLILATLLCVLMVLGADLGGLMVYHYGVAVNAPTVPDSGSMHMHNH
;
A
#
# COMPACT_ATOMS: atom_id res chain seq x y z
N MET A 1 -28.84 -13.92 -43.05
CA MET A 1 -28.20 -15.20 -42.69
C MET A 1 -26.81 -14.85 -42.20
N ASN A 2 -26.63 -14.67 -40.88
CA ASN A 2 -25.35 -14.28 -40.31
C ASN A 2 -24.76 -15.50 -39.59
N ASN A 3 -23.67 -16.04 -40.15
CA ASN A 3 -22.92 -17.15 -39.57
C ASN A 3 -22.27 -16.71 -38.25
N PHE A 4 -22.64 -17.36 -37.16
CA PHE A 4 -21.85 -17.40 -35.93
C PHE A 4 -20.66 -18.35 -36.17
N LEU A 5 -19.44 -17.82 -36.17
CA LEU A 5 -18.24 -18.64 -36.03
C LEU A 5 -18.10 -19.01 -34.55
N SER A 6 -18.61 -20.17 -34.18
CA SER A 6 -18.30 -20.84 -32.92
C SER A 6 -16.92 -21.48 -33.05
N PHE A 7 -15.94 -20.96 -32.31
CA PHE A 7 -14.64 -21.61 -32.16
C PHE A 7 -14.77 -22.75 -31.16
N GLN A 8 -15.20 -23.93 -31.62
CA GLN A 8 -15.09 -25.17 -30.84
C GLN A 8 -13.65 -25.68 -30.91
N VAL A 9 -12.87 -25.42 -29.85
CA VAL A 9 -11.60 -26.12 -29.60
C VAL A 9 -11.93 -27.49 -29.01
N HIS A 10 -11.60 -28.57 -29.74
CA HIS A 10 -11.64 -29.94 -29.20
C HIS A 10 -10.35 -30.17 -28.38
N GLY A 11 -10.47 -30.13 -27.05
CA GLY A 11 -9.44 -30.59 -26.12
C GLY A 11 -9.67 -32.06 -25.76
N GLY A 12 -8.68 -32.92 -26.02
CA GLY A 12 -8.70 -34.32 -25.61
C GLY A 12 -8.66 -34.44 -24.08
N ALA A 13 -9.82 -34.63 -23.47
CA ALA A 13 -10.27 -35.96 -23.03
C ALA A 13 -9.55 -36.61 -21.83
N ASP A 14 -8.35 -36.20 -21.43
CA ASP A 14 -7.58 -36.99 -20.48
C ASP A 14 -6.44 -36.16 -19.90
N HIS A 15 -6.79 -35.24 -18.99
CA HIS A 15 -6.09 -34.87 -17.75
C HIS A 15 -6.66 -33.54 -17.24
N ASP A 16 -7.25 -33.59 -16.05
CA ASP A 16 -7.72 -32.46 -15.25
C ASP A 16 -6.58 -31.44 -15.10
N GLY A 17 -6.60 -30.33 -15.86
CA GLY A 17 -5.58 -29.27 -15.82
C GLY A 17 -4.64 -29.15 -17.03
N GLY A 18 -5.05 -29.58 -18.23
CA GLY A 18 -4.24 -29.44 -19.45
C GLY A 18 -4.05 -27.99 -19.94
N ILE A 19 -3.04 -27.76 -20.79
CA ILE A 19 -2.81 -26.46 -21.47
C ILE A 19 -4.06 -26.03 -22.27
N ALA A 20 -4.82 -27.00 -22.81
CA ALA A 20 -6.06 -26.74 -23.52
C ALA A 20 -7.12 -26.06 -22.64
N ASP A 21 -7.25 -26.47 -21.37
CA ASP A 21 -8.20 -25.84 -20.42
C ASP A 21 -7.72 -24.45 -20.00
N SER A 22 -6.42 -24.26 -19.84
CA SER A 22 -5.83 -22.95 -19.56
C SER A 22 -6.04 -21.98 -20.72
N VAL A 23 -5.83 -22.46 -21.95
CA VAL A 23 -6.08 -21.68 -23.18
C VAL A 23 -7.57 -21.43 -23.36
N ALA A 24 -8.43 -22.40 -23.08
CA ALA A 24 -9.89 -22.22 -23.12
C ALA A 24 -10.33 -21.18 -22.08
N SER A 25 -9.85 -21.25 -20.84
CA SER A 25 -10.15 -20.25 -19.81
C SER A 25 -9.66 -18.85 -20.20
N LEU A 26 -8.46 -18.75 -20.80
CA LEU A 26 -7.91 -17.48 -21.29
C LEU A 26 -8.74 -16.91 -22.44
N LEU A 27 -9.13 -17.75 -23.41
CA LEU A 27 -9.93 -17.35 -24.56
C LEU A 27 -11.32 -16.91 -24.13
N THR A 28 -11.98 -17.65 -23.24
CA THR A 28 -13.28 -17.28 -22.66
C THR A 28 -13.18 -15.94 -21.93
N PHE A 29 -12.11 -15.71 -21.16
CA PHE A 29 -11.86 -14.41 -20.52
C PHE A 29 -11.78 -13.26 -21.54
N PHE A 30 -11.03 -13.43 -22.63
CA PHE A 30 -10.92 -12.41 -23.69
C PHE A 30 -12.22 -12.23 -24.50
N GLU A 31 -13.00 -13.28 -24.66
CA GLU A 31 -14.29 -13.22 -25.34
C GLU A 31 -15.37 -12.50 -24.50
N GLU A 32 -15.26 -12.57 -23.18
CA GLU A 32 -16.16 -11.88 -22.24
C GLU A 32 -15.80 -10.39 -22.03
N LEU A 33 -14.55 -9.99 -22.27
CA LEU A 33 -14.07 -8.59 -22.08
C LEU A 33 -14.92 -7.53 -22.80
N PRO A 34 -15.31 -7.69 -24.09
CA PRO A 34 -16.13 -6.71 -24.79
C PRO A 34 -17.59 -6.64 -24.28
N ARG A 35 -18.03 -7.65 -23.51
CA ARG A 35 -19.39 -7.74 -22.97
C ARG A 35 -19.53 -7.12 -21.58
N HIS A 36 -18.41 -6.82 -20.92
CA HIS A 36 -18.34 -6.28 -19.57
C HIS A 36 -18.21 -4.75 -19.59
N ASN A 37 -18.88 -4.03 -18.68
CA ASN A 37 -18.64 -2.59 -18.52
C ASN A 37 -17.22 -2.38 -17.95
N ALA A 38 -16.62 -1.20 -18.14
CA ALA A 38 -15.31 -0.87 -17.58
C ALA A 38 -15.09 -1.26 -16.09
N PRO A 39 -16.05 -1.06 -15.15
CA PRO A 39 -15.90 -1.52 -13.76
C PRO A 39 -15.92 -3.06 -13.61
N ASP A 40 -16.64 -3.77 -14.48
CA ASP A 40 -16.72 -5.23 -14.43
C ASP A 40 -15.40 -5.86 -14.96
N ILE A 41 -14.80 -5.25 -15.99
CA ILE A 41 -13.46 -5.59 -16.49
C ILE A 41 -12.39 -5.37 -15.41
N PHE A 42 -12.45 -4.23 -14.71
CA PHE A 42 -11.50 -3.92 -13.64
C PHE A 42 -11.56 -4.93 -12.49
N SER A 43 -12.77 -5.33 -12.09
CA SER A 43 -12.99 -6.31 -11.03
C SER A 43 -12.50 -7.71 -11.43
N ALA A 44 -12.58 -8.05 -12.72
CA ALA A 44 -12.01 -9.29 -13.25
C ALA A 44 -10.47 -9.27 -13.30
N LEU A 45 -9.86 -8.12 -13.63
CA LEU A 45 -8.40 -7.97 -13.74
C LEU A 45 -7.71 -7.80 -12.38
N LEU A 46 -8.31 -7.05 -11.46
CA LEU A 46 -7.73 -6.65 -10.18
C LEU A 46 -8.70 -6.94 -9.02
N PRO A 47 -9.11 -8.20 -8.84
CA PRO A 47 -10.15 -8.59 -7.86
C PRO A 47 -9.78 -8.18 -6.43
N GLY A 48 -8.49 -8.23 -6.07
CA GLY A 48 -8.00 -7.80 -4.77
C GLY A 48 -8.26 -6.31 -4.52
N ILE A 49 -7.89 -5.45 -5.47
CA ILE A 49 -8.08 -3.99 -5.33
C ILE A 49 -9.56 -3.62 -5.33
N SER A 50 -10.37 -4.24 -6.19
CA SER A 50 -11.82 -4.00 -6.22
C SER A 50 -12.54 -4.47 -4.95
N SER A 51 -11.97 -5.44 -4.22
CA SER A 51 -12.55 -5.96 -2.98
C SER A 51 -12.22 -5.12 -1.73
N MET A 52 -11.27 -4.18 -1.84
CA MET A 52 -10.88 -3.35 -0.70
C MET A 52 -11.95 -2.30 -0.39
N ALA A 53 -12.32 -2.17 0.88
CA ALA A 53 -13.25 -1.11 1.30
C ALA A 53 -12.66 0.30 1.16
N ASN A 54 -11.32 0.43 1.12
CA ASN A 54 -10.62 1.67 0.82
C ASN A 54 -9.18 1.37 0.38
N ILE A 55 -8.56 2.32 -0.33
CA ILE A 55 -7.21 2.15 -0.90
C ILE A 55 -6.07 2.54 0.06
N HIS A 56 -6.38 3.07 1.26
CA HIS A 56 -5.37 3.59 2.17
C HIS A 56 -4.34 2.52 2.60
N PRO A 57 -4.71 1.28 2.98
CA PRO A 57 -3.77 0.20 3.28
C PRO A 57 -2.82 -0.17 2.14
N LEU A 58 -3.19 0.09 0.88
CA LEU A 58 -2.28 -0.08 -0.25
C LEU A 58 -1.23 1.04 -0.25
N LEU A 59 -1.68 2.29 -0.09
CA LEU A 59 -0.82 3.47 -0.21
C LEU A 59 0.19 3.60 0.93
N VAL A 60 -0.11 3.15 2.15
CA VAL A 60 0.79 3.28 3.32
C VAL A 60 2.17 2.63 3.13
N HIS A 61 2.29 1.63 2.26
CA HIS A 61 3.57 0.97 2.01
C HIS A 61 4.63 1.90 1.41
N PHE A 62 4.21 2.84 0.55
CA PHE A 62 5.11 3.75 -0.14
C PHE A 62 5.81 4.76 0.80
N PRO A 63 5.09 5.56 1.63
CA PRO A 63 5.76 6.45 2.57
C PRO A 63 6.58 5.67 3.59
N ILE A 64 6.12 4.51 4.07
CA ILE A 64 6.88 3.67 5.01
C ILE A 64 8.22 3.26 4.40
N ALA A 65 8.22 2.69 3.19
CA ALA A 65 9.43 2.25 2.53
C ALA A 65 10.36 3.41 2.17
N PHE A 66 9.84 4.48 1.57
CA PHE A 66 10.67 5.60 1.13
C PHE A 66 11.25 6.41 2.29
N LEU A 67 10.46 6.76 3.30
CA LEU A 67 10.93 7.60 4.40
C LEU A 67 11.88 6.85 5.34
N SER A 68 11.64 5.56 5.60
CA SER A 68 12.57 4.74 6.38
C SER A 68 13.91 4.54 5.64
N THR A 69 13.87 4.26 4.34
CA THR A 69 15.07 4.12 3.52
C THR A 69 15.82 5.44 3.38
N PHE A 70 15.11 6.56 3.22
CA PHE A 70 15.70 7.90 3.28
C PHE A 70 16.49 8.10 4.58
N PHE A 71 15.86 7.81 5.73
CA PHE A 71 16.51 8.02 7.02
C PHE A 71 17.78 7.18 7.17
N ILE A 72 17.70 5.88 6.83
CA ILE A 72 18.86 4.98 6.89
C ILE A 72 19.97 5.46 5.95
N LEU A 73 19.66 5.79 4.70
CA LEU A 73 20.67 6.24 3.73
C LEU A 73 21.26 7.60 4.06
N ASP A 74 20.48 8.58 4.54
CA ASP A 74 21.03 9.89 4.92
C ASP A 74 21.89 9.77 6.18
N MET A 75 21.50 8.93 7.14
CA MET A 75 22.29 8.64 8.34
C MET A 75 23.62 7.96 7.99
N VAL A 76 23.57 6.85 7.26
CA VAL A 76 24.79 6.13 6.84
C VAL A 76 25.65 7.01 5.93
N GLY A 77 25.04 7.74 5.00
CA GLY A 77 25.74 8.70 4.15
C GLY A 77 26.40 9.83 4.92
N ALA A 78 25.79 10.31 6.01
CA ALA A 78 26.39 11.30 6.89
C ALA A 78 27.59 10.73 7.67
N LEU A 79 27.46 9.52 8.23
CA LEU A 79 28.52 8.83 8.96
C LEU A 79 29.71 8.46 8.06
N ALA A 80 29.43 7.95 6.86
CA ALA A 80 30.43 7.58 5.86
C ALA A 80 30.98 8.80 5.09
N LYS A 81 30.47 10.01 5.36
CA LYS A 81 30.78 11.24 4.61
C LYS A 81 30.59 11.09 3.09
N ASN A 82 29.64 10.25 2.67
CA ASN A 82 29.35 9.94 1.28
C ASN A 82 28.17 10.78 0.77
N GLN A 83 28.50 11.87 0.07
CA GLN A 83 27.51 12.80 -0.47
C GLN A 83 26.56 12.14 -1.49
N HIS A 84 27.02 11.14 -2.25
CA HIS A 84 26.19 10.49 -3.27
C HIS A 84 25.00 9.77 -2.64
N TRP A 85 25.23 9.04 -1.54
CA TRP A 85 24.16 8.33 -0.82
C TRP A 85 23.15 9.31 -0.23
N ARG A 86 23.62 10.45 0.29
CA ARG A 86 22.76 11.51 0.81
C ARG A 86 21.93 12.20 -0.28
N ASN A 87 22.47 12.31 -1.50
CA ASN A 87 21.72 12.80 -2.65
C ASN A 87 20.60 11.82 -3.05
N VAL A 88 20.88 10.52 -3.07
CA VAL A 88 19.84 9.49 -3.30
C VAL A 88 18.78 9.53 -2.19
N ALA A 89 19.21 9.68 -0.94
CA ALA A 89 18.30 9.82 0.20
C ALA A 89 17.36 11.04 0.04
N SER A 90 17.83 12.16 -0.50
CA SER A 90 16.98 13.33 -0.78
C SER A 90 15.83 12.99 -1.73
N TRP A 91 16.06 12.20 -2.77
CA TRP A 91 14.99 11.77 -3.68
C TRP A 91 13.96 10.88 -2.99
N LEU A 92 14.41 9.97 -2.13
CA LEU A 92 13.51 9.14 -1.32
C LEU A 92 12.69 9.97 -0.35
N LEU A 93 13.25 11.01 0.25
CA LEU A 93 12.51 11.96 1.09
C LEU A 93 11.40 12.65 0.28
N TYR A 94 11.69 13.10 -0.94
CA TYR A 94 10.71 13.78 -1.78
C TYR A 94 9.60 12.84 -2.23
N PHE A 95 9.93 11.65 -2.74
CA PHE A 95 8.94 10.65 -3.13
C PHE A 95 8.13 10.15 -1.94
N GLY A 96 8.77 9.95 -0.78
CA GLY A 96 8.11 9.61 0.47
C GLY A 96 7.13 10.68 0.94
N THR A 97 7.48 11.96 0.78
CA THR A 97 6.59 13.09 1.13
C THR A 97 5.37 13.14 0.20
N ILE A 98 5.57 12.97 -1.10
CA ILE A 98 4.47 12.92 -2.08
C ILE A 98 3.55 11.73 -1.79
N ALA A 99 4.13 10.55 -1.55
CA ALA A 99 3.37 9.35 -1.20
C ALA A 99 2.61 9.50 0.12
N ALA A 100 3.20 10.15 1.13
CA ALA A 100 2.56 10.46 2.39
C ALA A 100 1.34 11.38 2.18
N ALA A 101 1.43 12.36 1.28
CA ALA A 101 0.30 13.24 0.96
C ALA A 101 -0.89 12.43 0.42
N PHE A 102 -0.66 11.59 -0.59
CA PHE A 102 -1.70 10.71 -1.13
C PHE A 102 -2.26 9.74 -0.09
N THR A 103 -1.39 9.18 0.76
CA THR A 103 -1.77 8.24 1.81
C THR A 103 -2.67 8.90 2.86
N VAL A 104 -2.31 10.10 3.33
CA VAL A 104 -3.11 10.87 4.30
C VAL A 104 -4.45 11.25 3.69
N THR A 105 -4.48 11.73 2.43
CA THR A 105 -5.74 12.04 1.75
C THR A 105 -6.65 10.81 1.65
N ALA A 106 -6.11 9.65 1.25
CA ALA A 106 -6.87 8.40 1.21
C ALA A 106 -7.37 7.97 2.60
N GLY A 107 -6.56 8.17 3.65
CA GLY A 107 -6.93 7.88 5.03
C GLY A 107 -8.08 8.76 5.55
N LEU A 108 -8.05 10.06 5.25
CA LEU A 108 -9.13 11.00 5.61
C LEU A 108 -10.44 10.65 4.88
N ILE A 109 -10.36 10.23 3.61
CA ILE A 109 -11.53 9.74 2.87
C ILE A 109 -12.07 8.45 3.52
N ALA A 110 -11.19 7.52 3.89
CA ALA A 110 -11.57 6.28 4.56
C ALA A 110 -12.24 6.53 5.92
N ALA A 111 -11.74 7.49 6.71
CA ALA A 111 -12.27 7.82 8.03
C ALA A 111 -13.75 8.24 8.00
N GLY A 112 -14.19 8.88 6.91
CA GLY A 112 -15.58 9.29 6.69
C GLY A 112 -16.47 8.27 5.98
N SER A 113 -15.90 7.18 5.43
CA SER A 113 -16.64 6.21 4.58
C SER A 113 -16.68 4.80 5.13
N VAL A 114 -15.72 4.40 5.98
CA VAL A 114 -15.68 3.08 6.60
C VAL A 114 -16.45 3.10 7.92
N ALA A 115 -17.39 2.18 8.08
CA ALA A 115 -18.11 2.01 9.34
C ALA A 115 -17.17 1.51 10.45
N HIS A 116 -17.17 2.19 11.60
CA HIS A 116 -16.39 1.83 12.77
C HIS A 116 -17.19 2.11 14.06
N GLY A 117 -16.85 1.37 15.13
CA GLY A 117 -17.44 1.56 16.46
C GLY A 117 -16.78 2.69 17.25
N VAL A 118 -17.43 3.15 18.32
CA VAL A 118 -16.95 4.26 19.17
C VAL A 118 -15.56 3.99 19.75
N GLU A 119 -15.26 2.75 20.14
CA GLU A 119 -13.94 2.37 20.68
C GLU A 119 -12.82 2.54 19.65
N VAL A 120 -13.08 2.13 18.40
CA VAL A 120 -12.13 2.24 17.28
C VAL A 120 -11.95 3.70 16.86
N HIS A 121 -12.99 4.54 16.99
CA HIS A 121 -12.95 5.94 16.59
C HIS A 121 -11.81 6.72 17.26
N ALA A 122 -11.58 6.53 18.56
CA ALA A 122 -10.49 7.20 19.28
C ALA A 122 -9.09 6.72 18.83
N ILE A 123 -8.96 5.44 18.47
CA ILE A 123 -7.72 4.87 17.91
C ILE A 123 -7.46 5.47 16.53
N MET A 124 -8.51 5.56 15.70
CA MET A 124 -8.47 6.14 14.36
C MET A 124 -8.06 7.62 14.40
N GLU A 125 -8.62 8.43 15.30
CA GLU A 125 -8.26 9.84 15.46
C GLU A 125 -6.78 10.02 15.84
N ARG A 126 -6.27 9.19 16.76
CA ARG A 126 -4.85 9.19 17.11
C ARG A 126 -3.97 8.76 15.93
N HIS A 127 -4.39 7.76 15.17
CA HIS A 127 -3.70 7.34 13.95
C HIS A 127 -3.65 8.47 12.91
N GLU A 128 -4.76 9.17 12.71
CA GLU A 128 -4.86 10.33 11.82
C GLU A 128 -3.86 11.43 12.22
N HIS A 129 -3.80 11.77 13.51
CA HIS A 129 -2.84 12.76 14.01
C HIS A 129 -1.39 12.37 13.71
N PHE A 130 -1.01 11.09 13.91
CA PHE A 130 0.31 10.61 13.52
C PHE A 130 0.56 10.77 12.01
N GLY A 131 -0.42 10.43 11.17
CA GLY A 131 -0.34 10.63 9.72
C GLY A 131 -0.09 12.09 9.33
N VAL A 132 -0.85 13.03 9.91
CA VAL A 132 -0.70 14.47 9.66
C VAL A 132 0.65 14.99 10.15
N PHE A 133 1.13 14.53 11.32
CA PHE A 133 2.45 14.92 11.81
C PHE A 133 3.58 14.39 10.94
N VAL A 134 3.50 13.13 10.48
CA VAL A 134 4.48 12.55 9.55
C VAL A 134 4.52 13.34 8.25
N LEU A 135 3.36 13.63 7.64
CA LEU A 135 3.29 14.44 6.41
C LEU A 135 3.86 15.85 6.61
N SER A 136 3.50 16.50 7.72
CA SER A 136 3.98 17.86 8.05
C SER A 136 5.50 17.88 8.21
N LEU A 137 6.05 16.90 8.95
CA LEU A 137 7.48 16.82 9.20
C LEU A 137 8.27 16.42 7.94
N ALA A 138 7.74 15.50 7.12
CA ALA A 138 8.31 15.13 5.83
C ALA A 138 8.36 16.32 4.87
N THR A 139 7.29 17.12 4.83
CA THR A 139 7.21 18.36 4.04
C THR A 139 8.20 19.41 4.55
N LEU A 140 8.30 19.60 5.87
CA LEU A 140 9.28 20.50 6.48
C LEU A 140 10.72 20.12 6.11
N LEU A 141 11.08 18.84 6.27
CA LEU A 141 12.41 18.33 5.95
C LEU A 141 12.70 18.45 4.45
N SER A 142 11.73 18.13 3.59
CA SER A 142 11.84 18.29 2.14
C SER A 142 12.10 19.74 1.76
N ALA A 143 11.29 20.67 2.27
CA ALA A 143 11.41 22.10 2.01
C ALA A 143 12.75 22.65 2.52
N TRP A 144 13.18 22.24 3.72
CA TRP A 144 14.48 22.62 4.25
C TRP A 144 15.62 22.13 3.35
N ARG A 145 15.61 20.86 2.94
CA ARG A 145 16.61 20.28 2.04
C ARG A 145 16.69 21.04 0.70
N ILE A 146 15.55 21.37 0.11
CA ILE A 146 15.48 22.15 -1.15
C ILE A 146 16.03 23.56 -0.93
N LYS A 147 15.59 24.26 0.12
CA LYS A 147 16.02 25.63 0.42
C LYS A 147 17.51 25.73 0.75
N SER A 148 18.10 24.69 1.33
CA SER A 148 19.53 24.59 1.60
C SER A 148 20.37 24.27 0.36
N GLY A 149 19.77 24.12 -0.83
CA GLY A 149 20.48 23.77 -2.05
C GLY A 149 20.94 22.31 -2.12
N GLY A 150 20.31 21.42 -1.34
CA GLY A 150 20.62 20.00 -1.27
C GLY A 150 21.06 19.54 0.11
N VAL A 151 22.15 18.78 0.16
CA VAL A 151 22.56 18.08 1.38
C VAL A 151 23.03 19.05 2.46
N ILE A 152 22.36 18.99 3.61
CA ILE A 152 22.67 19.82 4.79
C ILE A 152 23.95 19.30 5.46
N GLN A 153 24.87 20.21 5.78
CA GLN A 153 26.16 19.93 6.41
C GLN A 153 26.35 20.79 7.67
N GLY A 154 27.36 20.46 8.49
CA GLY A 154 27.68 21.19 9.73
C GLY A 154 26.66 20.97 10.85
N GLY A 155 26.58 21.92 11.80
CA GLY A 155 25.71 21.79 12.99
C GLY A 155 24.22 21.66 12.68
N ALA A 156 23.75 22.25 11.57
CA ALA A 156 22.36 22.12 11.11
C ALA A 156 22.00 20.67 10.73
N ASN A 157 22.99 19.86 10.33
CA ASN A 157 22.76 18.46 9.98
C ASN A 157 22.30 17.63 11.18
N SER A 158 22.81 17.92 12.39
CA SER A 158 22.40 17.21 13.59
C SER A 158 20.92 17.42 13.88
N LEU A 159 20.44 18.66 13.76
CA LEU A 159 19.02 18.97 13.93
C LEU A 159 18.16 18.31 12.84
N PHE A 160 18.63 18.32 11.58
CA PHE A 160 17.94 17.62 10.49
C PHE A 160 17.78 16.12 10.76
N LEU A 161 18.85 15.44 11.21
CA LEU A 161 18.82 14.02 11.54
C LEU A 161 17.95 13.70 12.77
N ILE A 162 17.93 14.58 13.79
CA ILE A 162 17.03 14.44 14.95
C ILE A 162 15.57 14.48 14.50
N LEU A 163 15.21 15.46 13.66
CA LEU A 163 13.86 15.56 13.12
C LEU A 163 13.51 14.39 12.19
N ALA A 164 14.46 13.90 11.38
CA ALA A 164 14.27 12.70 10.56
C ALA A 164 14.07 11.43 11.42
N THR A 165 14.76 11.34 12.56
CA THR A 165 14.55 10.26 13.54
C THR A 165 13.15 10.36 14.15
N LEU A 166 12.74 11.56 14.58
CA LEU A 166 11.39 11.80 15.11
C LEU A 166 10.31 11.41 14.08
N LEU A 167 10.50 11.76 12.82
CA LEU A 167 9.62 11.36 11.72
C LEU A 167 9.46 9.83 11.66
N CYS A 168 10.56 9.07 11.73
CA CYS A 168 10.49 7.61 11.69
C CYS A 168 9.79 7.02 12.91
N VAL A 169 10.02 7.59 14.11
CA VAL A 169 9.34 7.15 15.34
C VAL A 169 7.83 7.37 15.24
N LEU A 170 7.39 8.57 14.83
CA LEU A 170 5.97 8.87 14.65
C LEU A 170 5.33 7.98 13.59
N MET A 171 6.07 7.66 12.52
CA MET A 171 5.60 6.75 11.47
C MET A 171 5.41 5.32 11.98
N VAL A 172 6.34 4.80 12.80
CA VAL A 172 6.20 3.48 13.42
C VAL A 172 4.99 3.44 14.36
N LEU A 173 4.80 4.47 15.20
CA LEU A 173 3.63 4.56 16.07
C LEU A 173 2.33 4.62 15.26
N GLY A 174 2.27 5.43 14.20
CA GLY A 174 1.11 5.47 13.31
C GLY A 174 0.82 4.12 12.65
N ALA A 175 1.85 3.42 12.17
CA ALA A 175 1.73 2.10 11.57
C ALA A 175 1.24 1.04 12.56
N ASP A 176 1.69 1.08 13.82
CA ASP A 176 1.23 0.21 14.90
C ASP A 176 -0.28 0.38 15.15
N LEU A 177 -0.76 1.62 15.30
CA LEU A 177 -2.20 1.87 15.45
C LEU A 177 -3.00 1.43 14.22
N GLY A 178 -2.46 1.64 13.01
CA GLY A 178 -3.07 1.16 11.77
C GLY A 178 -3.20 -0.37 11.76
N GLY A 179 -2.15 -1.07 12.18
CA GLY A 179 -2.14 -2.52 12.35
C GLY A 179 -3.15 -2.98 13.39
N LEU A 180 -3.25 -2.30 14.53
CA LEU A 180 -4.24 -2.60 15.57
C LEU A 180 -5.67 -2.51 15.02
N MET A 181 -5.99 -1.46 14.26
CA MET A 181 -7.31 -1.30 13.65
C MET A 181 -7.65 -2.44 12.68
N VAL A 182 -6.71 -2.81 11.81
CA VAL A 182 -6.94 -3.83 10.77
C VAL A 182 -6.94 -5.24 11.37
N TYR A 183 -5.93 -5.59 12.15
CA TYR A 183 -5.70 -6.98 12.57
C TYR A 183 -6.41 -7.38 13.86
N HIS A 184 -6.64 -6.44 14.78
CA HIS A 184 -7.36 -6.74 16.02
C HIS A 184 -8.85 -6.40 15.91
N TYR A 185 -9.17 -5.22 15.35
CA TYR A 185 -10.56 -4.75 15.28
C TYR A 185 -11.24 -5.02 13.92
N GLY A 186 -10.54 -5.58 12.93
CA GLY A 186 -11.13 -5.95 11.64
C GLY A 186 -11.63 -4.76 10.81
N VAL A 187 -11.11 -3.56 11.05
CA VAL A 187 -11.55 -2.35 10.35
C VAL A 187 -11.26 -2.50 8.86
N ALA A 188 -12.30 -2.31 8.03
CA ALA A 188 -12.23 -2.46 6.59
C ALA A 188 -11.86 -3.87 6.09
N VAL A 189 -12.02 -4.91 6.93
CA VAL A 189 -11.80 -6.32 6.57
C VAL A 189 -13.10 -7.10 6.61
N ASN A 190 -13.38 -7.85 5.55
CA ASN A 190 -14.48 -8.82 5.54
C ASN A 190 -13.96 -10.15 6.10
N ALA A 191 -14.32 -10.48 7.34
CA ALA A 191 -13.99 -11.78 7.91
C ALA A 191 -14.83 -12.87 7.19
N PRO A 192 -14.19 -13.88 6.55
CA PRO A 192 -14.95 -14.99 5.99
C PRO A 192 -15.64 -15.76 7.12
N THR A 193 -16.94 -16.05 6.96
CA THR A 193 -17.63 -16.97 7.86
C THR A 193 -17.09 -18.37 7.60
N VAL A 194 -16.20 -18.86 8.47
CA VAL A 194 -15.73 -20.24 8.43
C VAL A 194 -16.93 -21.14 8.77
N PRO A 195 -17.42 -21.98 7.84
CA PRO A 195 -18.49 -22.91 8.15
C PRO A 195 -17.96 -23.92 9.18
N ASP A 196 -18.79 -24.26 10.17
CA ASP A 196 -18.47 -25.20 11.26
C ASP A 196 -18.24 -26.66 10.79
N SER A 197 -17.99 -26.89 9.49
CA SER A 197 -17.96 -28.20 8.84
C SER A 197 -16.53 -28.64 8.53
N GLY A 198 -15.91 -29.30 9.51
CA GLY A 198 -15.21 -30.59 9.34
C GLY A 198 -13.98 -30.73 8.40
N SER A 199 -13.51 -29.69 7.74
CA SER A 199 -12.34 -29.74 6.85
C SER A 199 -11.17 -28.96 7.42
N MET A 200 -10.67 -29.35 8.60
CA MET A 200 -9.33 -28.94 9.02
C MET A 200 -8.34 -29.62 8.08
N HIS A 201 -7.74 -28.86 7.17
CA HIS A 201 -6.58 -29.30 6.40
C HIS A 201 -5.41 -29.50 7.37
N MET A 202 -5.31 -30.70 7.93
CA MET A 202 -4.16 -31.07 8.77
C MET A 202 -2.94 -31.20 7.86
N HIS A 203 -2.00 -30.27 7.99
CA HIS A 203 -0.66 -30.44 7.44
C HIS A 203 0.09 -31.44 8.33
N ASN A 204 0.25 -32.68 7.87
CA ASN A 204 1.18 -33.63 8.48
C ASN A 204 2.60 -33.12 8.20
N HIS A 205 3.30 -32.66 9.24
CA HIS A 205 4.72 -32.33 9.23
C HIS A 205 5.54 -33.50 9.76
#